data_AF-A0A1Q9H7M4-F1
#
_entry.id   AF-A0A1Q9H7M4-F1
#
_cell.length_a   1.000
_cell.length_b   1.000
_cell.length_c   1.000
_cell.angle_alpha   90.00
_cell.angle_beta   90.00
_cell.angle_gamma   90.00
#
_symmetry.space_group_name_H-M   'P 1'
#
loop_
_entity.id
_entity.type
_entity.pdbx_description
1 polymer ?
#
loop_
_entity_poly.entity_id
_entity_poly.type
_entity_poly.pdbx_seq_one_letter_code
_entity_poly.pdbx_strand_id
1 'polypeptide(L)'
;MLLSILDFLFTIGGIGVLISIIAFIAMMIFAKRLNPKIILMMIAIFVVTLSVTFTFPSIARSELRAKLSQEIISSTSDGHINRDETVAALKQISYVQGTNSHSLQRFGFTIQTAEEVIYLELARDSNDSKTYWVFYPRYRAGRLNGIGKVRLK
;
A
#
# COMPACT_ATOMS: atom_id res chain seq x y z
N MET A 1 15.79 -7.86 3.27
CA MET A 1 15.62 -8.64 4.52
C MET A 1 14.74 -7.92 5.54
N LEU A 2 15.05 -6.67 5.93
CA LEU A 2 14.25 -5.86 6.87
C LEU A 2 12.77 -5.70 6.48
N LEU A 3 12.49 -5.40 5.20
CA LEU A 3 11.12 -5.28 4.69
C LEU A 3 10.33 -6.58 4.79
N SER A 4 10.97 -7.73 4.58
CA SER A 4 10.32 -9.04 4.66
C SER A 4 9.99 -9.42 6.12
N ILE A 5 10.86 -9.03 7.06
CA ILE A 5 10.60 -9.18 8.50
C ILE A 5 9.44 -8.28 8.93
N LEU A 6 9.40 -7.03 8.44
CA LEU A 6 8.32 -6.11 8.71
C LEU A 6 6.98 -6.62 8.14
N ASP A 7 7.00 -7.22 6.95
CA ASP A 7 5.85 -7.88 6.34
C ASP A 7 5.37 -9.08 7.16
N PHE A 8 6.30 -9.89 7.68
CA PHE A 8 5.97 -11.01 8.56
C PHE A 8 5.31 -10.52 9.86
N LEU A 9 5.89 -9.50 10.50
CA LEU A 9 5.34 -8.85 11.70
C LEU A 9 3.95 -8.26 11.45
N PHE A 10 3.72 -7.66 10.29
CA PHE A 10 2.39 -7.16 9.90
C PHE A 10 1.35 -8.27 9.74
N THR A 11 1.74 -9.40 9.14
CA THR A 11 0.84 -10.56 8.99
C THR A 11 0.45 -11.11 10.35
N ILE A 12 1.45 -11.28 11.23
CA ILE A 12 1.24 -11.74 12.60
C ILE A 12 0.37 -10.76 13.38
N GLY A 13 0.60 -9.44 13.24
CA GLY A 13 -0.22 -8.42 13.87
C GLY A 13 -1.67 -8.47 13.41
N GLY A 14 -1.91 -8.57 12.09
CA GLY A 14 -3.25 -8.68 11.53
C GLY A 14 -3.99 -9.95 11.98
N ILE A 15 -3.32 -11.11 11.95
CA ILE A 15 -3.85 -12.37 12.47
C ILE A 15 -4.12 -12.26 13.98
N GLY A 16 -3.21 -11.64 14.73
CA GLY A 16 -3.35 -11.43 16.17
C GLY A 16 -4.56 -10.56 16.52
N VAL A 17 -4.86 -9.53 15.73
CA VAL A 17 -6.09 -8.73 15.90
C VAL A 17 -7.33 -9.55 15.57
N LEU A 18 -7.30 -10.33 14.49
CA LEU A 18 -8.45 -11.17 14.12
C LEU A 18 -8.75 -12.20 15.22
N ILE A 19 -7.71 -12.86 15.75
CA ILE A 19 -7.81 -13.77 16.91
C ILE A 19 -8.32 -13.03 18.14
N SER A 20 -7.84 -11.80 18.40
CA SER A 20 -8.29 -10.99 19.54
C SER A 20 -9.77 -10.64 19.42
N ILE A 21 -10.25 -10.27 18.23
CA ILE A 21 -11.67 -9.97 17.99
C ILE A 21 -12.52 -11.24 18.16
N ILE A 22 -12.09 -12.38 17.61
CA ILE A 22 -12.80 -13.67 17.77
C ILE A 22 -12.86 -14.07 19.25
N ALA A 23 -11.73 -13.95 19.97
CA ALA A 23 -11.67 -14.23 21.40
C ALA A 23 -12.56 -13.27 22.20
N PHE A 24 -12.65 -11.99 21.80
CA PHE A 24 -13.56 -11.00 22.42
C PHE A 24 -15.02 -11.40 22.25
N ILE A 25 -15.42 -11.75 21.02
CA ILE A 25 -16.80 -12.13 20.68
C ILE A 25 -17.16 -13.42 21.40
N ALA A 26 -16.28 -14.43 21.37
CA ALA A 26 -16.47 -15.66 22.11
C ALA A 26 -16.59 -15.39 23.62
N MET A 27 -15.72 -14.56 24.19
CA MET A 27 -15.82 -14.19 25.61
C MET A 27 -17.09 -13.41 25.95
N MET A 28 -17.58 -12.50 25.10
CA MET A 28 -18.87 -11.83 25.35
C MET A 28 -20.05 -12.80 25.32
N ILE A 29 -20.01 -13.82 24.46
CA ILE A 29 -21.06 -14.83 24.35
C ILE A 29 -21.03 -15.80 25.53
N PHE A 30 -19.84 -16.22 25.97
CA PHE A 30 -19.68 -17.29 26.96
C PHE A 30 -19.38 -16.80 28.40
N ALA A 31 -18.85 -15.58 28.60
CA ALA A 31 -18.51 -15.05 29.90
C ALA A 31 -19.44 -13.91 30.34
N LYS A 32 -20.14 -14.09 31.46
CA LYS A 32 -21.05 -13.09 32.05
C LYS A 32 -20.37 -11.78 32.49
N ARG A 33 -19.06 -11.79 32.77
CA ARG A 33 -18.24 -10.62 33.12
C ARG A 33 -16.79 -10.82 32.70
N LEU A 34 -16.22 -9.81 32.05
CA LEU A 34 -14.81 -9.76 31.63
C LEU A 34 -13.94 -9.03 32.66
N ASN A 35 -12.69 -9.48 32.81
CA ASN A 35 -11.71 -8.78 33.65
C ASN A 35 -11.27 -7.47 32.97
N PRO A 36 -11.36 -6.31 33.64
CA PRO A 36 -11.04 -5.01 33.04
C PRO A 36 -9.61 -4.92 32.48
N LYS A 37 -8.64 -5.67 33.06
CA LYS A 37 -7.27 -5.71 32.54
C LYS A 37 -7.16 -6.37 31.16
N ILE A 38 -7.96 -7.41 30.91
CA ILE A 38 -8.00 -8.11 29.62
C ILE A 38 -8.60 -7.17 28.57
N ILE A 39 -9.70 -6.48 28.91
CA ILE A 39 -10.33 -5.49 28.03
C ILE A 39 -9.32 -4.39 27.64
N LEU A 40 -8.58 -3.86 28.61
CA LEU A 40 -7.57 -2.83 28.36
C LEU A 40 -6.47 -3.30 27.41
N MET A 41 -5.96 -4.53 27.61
CA MET A 41 -4.93 -5.11 26.73
C MET A 41 -5.43 -5.26 25.29
N MET A 42 -6.68 -5.69 25.11
CA MET A 42 -7.29 -5.85 23.79
C MET A 42 -7.49 -4.50 23.09
N ILE A 43 -7.94 -3.48 23.83
CA ILE A 43 -8.05 -2.12 23.31
C ILE A 43 -6.68 -1.60 22.87
N ALA A 44 -5.63 -1.81 23.67
CA ALA A 44 -4.28 -1.37 23.33
C ALA A 44 -3.78 -2.03 22.04
N ILE A 45 -3.94 -3.34 21.89
CA ILE A 45 -3.55 -4.09 20.67
C ILE A 45 -4.35 -3.59 19.46
N PHE A 46 -5.65 -3.36 19.63
CA PHE A 46 -6.51 -2.84 18.57
C PHE A 46 -6.06 -1.44 18.12
N VAL A 47 -5.82 -0.52 19.06
CA VAL A 47 -5.37 0.84 18.77
C VAL A 47 -4.02 0.85 18.05
N VAL A 48 -3.05 0.04 18.50
CA VAL A 48 -1.74 -0.07 17.85
C VAL A 48 -1.89 -0.57 16.42
N THR A 49 -2.70 -1.61 16.21
CA THR A 49 -2.89 -2.19 14.87
C THR A 49 -3.63 -1.25 13.93
N LEU A 50 -4.65 -0.54 14.44
CA LEU A 50 -5.36 0.48 13.69
C LEU A 50 -4.38 1.58 13.25
N SER A 51 -3.61 2.13 14.19
CA SER A 51 -2.62 3.17 13.93
C SER A 51 -1.63 2.77 12.85
N VAL A 52 -1.09 1.56 12.94
CA VAL A 52 -0.16 0.98 11.96
C VAL A 52 -0.82 0.81 10.58
N THR A 53 -2.07 0.34 10.51
CA THR A 53 -2.78 0.14 9.24
C THR A 53 -3.03 1.46 8.49
N PHE A 54 -3.32 2.55 9.21
CA PHE A 54 -3.59 3.85 8.60
C PHE A 54 -2.33 4.67 8.27
N THR A 55 -1.24 4.50 9.03
CA THR A 55 -0.01 5.28 8.85
C THR A 55 0.91 4.76 7.75
N PHE A 56 1.00 3.45 7.56
CA PHE A 56 1.93 2.89 6.57
C PHE A 56 1.65 3.30 5.12
N PRO A 57 0.38 3.35 4.65
CA PRO A 57 0.08 3.89 3.33
C PRO A 57 0.48 5.36 3.18
N SER A 58 0.35 6.18 4.21
CA SER A 58 0.73 7.60 4.14
C SER A 58 2.24 7.77 4.04
N ILE A 59 3.02 6.98 4.78
CA ILE A 59 4.48 6.96 4.70
C ILE A 59 4.93 6.55 3.29
N ALA A 60 4.38 5.45 2.75
CA ALA A 60 4.73 4.97 1.41
C ALA A 60 4.42 6.01 0.32
N ARG A 61 3.29 6.73 0.44
CA ARG A 61 2.89 7.83 -0.47
C ARG A 61 3.83 9.02 -0.35
N SER A 62 4.15 9.43 0.87
CA SER A 62 5.04 10.56 1.13
C SER A 62 6.44 10.30 0.58
N GLU A 63 6.98 9.11 0.83
CA GLU A 63 8.28 8.72 0.30
C GLU A 63 8.27 8.66 -1.24
N LEU A 64 7.27 8.01 -1.84
CA LEU A 64 7.17 7.94 -3.29
C LEU A 64 7.07 9.35 -3.92
N ARG A 65 6.29 10.25 -3.31
CA ARG A 65 6.19 11.65 -3.76
C ARG A 65 7.54 12.36 -3.69
N ALA A 66 8.29 12.19 -2.60
CA ALA A 66 9.61 12.80 -2.45
C ALA A 66 10.56 12.30 -3.55
N LYS A 67 10.60 10.99 -3.80
CA LYS A 67 11.44 10.39 -4.83
C LYS A 67 11.05 10.81 -6.25
N LEU A 68 9.75 10.89 -6.55
CA LEU A 68 9.26 11.34 -7.86
C LEU A 68 9.45 12.84 -8.11
N SER A 69 9.68 13.64 -7.06
CA SER A 69 10.00 15.07 -7.19
C SER A 69 11.45 15.32 -7.61
N GLN A 70 12.32 14.32 -7.50
CA GLN A 70 13.70 14.40 -7.96
C GLN A 70 13.79 14.46 -9.49
N GLU A 71 14.97 14.85 -9.98
CA GLU A 71 15.29 14.76 -11.40
C GLU A 71 15.34 13.30 -11.84
N ILE A 72 14.61 13.00 -12.92
CA ILE A 72 14.53 11.65 -13.49
C ILE A 72 15.48 11.61 -14.67
N ILE A 73 16.50 10.75 -14.56
CA ILE A 73 17.55 10.58 -15.55
C ILE A 73 17.06 9.68 -16.68
N SER A 74 16.38 8.59 -16.34
CA SER A 74 15.88 7.64 -17.32
C SER A 74 14.69 6.83 -16.79
N SER A 75 13.94 6.22 -17.70
CA SER A 75 12.86 5.29 -17.36
C SER A 75 12.80 4.11 -18.31
N THR A 76 12.43 2.95 -17.76
CA THR A 76 12.28 1.68 -18.48
C THR A 76 10.93 1.07 -18.13
N SER A 77 10.27 0.46 -19.13
CA SER A 77 8.97 -0.16 -18.97
C SER A 77 8.98 -1.54 -19.62
N ASP A 78 8.46 -2.53 -18.91
CA ASP A 78 8.22 -3.87 -19.46
C ASP A 78 6.92 -3.89 -20.29
N GLY A 79 6.03 -2.92 -20.07
CA GLY A 79 4.78 -2.74 -20.80
C GLY A 79 4.90 -1.77 -21.98
N HIS A 80 4.00 -1.91 -22.95
CA HIS A 80 3.93 -1.04 -24.13
C HIS A 80 3.23 0.28 -23.82
N ILE A 81 3.93 1.21 -23.16
CA ILE A 81 3.43 2.54 -22.78
C ILE A 81 4.42 3.65 -23.15
N ASN A 82 3.91 4.87 -23.31
CA ASN A 82 4.75 6.05 -23.49
C ASN A 82 5.44 6.41 -22.17
N ARG A 83 6.77 6.25 -22.14
CA ARG A 83 7.60 6.42 -20.94
C ARG A 83 7.61 7.85 -20.42
N ASP A 84 7.81 8.83 -21.29
CA ASP A 84 7.91 10.24 -20.91
C ASP A 84 6.59 10.76 -20.37
N GLU A 85 5.50 10.35 -21.01
CA GLU A 85 4.15 10.65 -20.56
C GLU A 85 3.83 10.01 -19.21
N THR A 86 4.27 8.77 -19.02
CA THR A 86 4.08 8.05 -17.75
C THR A 86 4.84 8.72 -16.61
N VAL A 87 6.09 9.14 -16.87
CA VAL A 87 6.88 9.91 -15.91
C VAL A 87 6.19 11.23 -15.54
N ALA A 88 5.69 11.97 -16.53
CA ALA A 88 4.95 13.21 -16.30
C ALA A 88 3.68 12.97 -15.46
N ALA A 89 2.94 11.90 -15.76
CA ALA A 89 1.73 11.54 -15.04
C ALA A 89 2.03 11.06 -13.60
N LEU A 90 3.14 10.35 -13.38
CA LEU A 90 3.60 9.92 -12.05
C LEU A 90 3.97 11.09 -11.15
N LYS A 91 4.57 12.16 -11.69
CA LYS A 91 4.80 13.41 -10.93
C LYS A 91 3.50 14.04 -10.43
N GLN A 92 2.38 13.77 -11.10
CA GLN A 92 1.04 14.25 -10.77
C GLN A 92 0.12 13.14 -10.22
N ILE A 93 0.71 12.07 -9.66
CA ILE A 93 -0.04 10.91 -9.18
C ILE A 93 -1.15 11.29 -8.20
N SER A 94 -2.33 10.73 -8.43
CA SER A 94 -3.49 10.91 -7.56
C SER A 94 -3.57 9.76 -6.56
N TYR A 95 -3.46 10.09 -5.27
CA TYR A 95 -3.46 9.13 -4.16
C TYR A 95 -4.88 8.81 -3.69
N VAL A 96 -5.74 8.33 -4.60
CA VAL A 96 -7.14 8.02 -4.29
C VAL A 96 -7.23 6.69 -3.53
N GLN A 97 -8.03 6.64 -2.45
CA GLN A 97 -8.43 5.39 -1.80
C GLN A 97 -9.79 4.96 -2.35
N GLY A 98 -9.89 3.71 -2.81
CA GLY A 98 -11.17 3.08 -3.16
C GLY A 98 -11.74 3.54 -4.50
N THR A 99 -11.82 2.63 -5.44
CA THR A 99 -12.61 2.78 -6.67
C THR A 99 -13.25 1.45 -7.01
N ASN A 100 -14.44 1.46 -7.61
CA ASN A 100 -15.15 0.25 -8.09
C ASN A 100 -14.54 -0.34 -9.38
N SER A 101 -13.22 -0.21 -9.54
CA SER A 101 -12.47 -0.75 -10.67
C SER A 101 -11.33 -1.59 -10.13
N HIS A 102 -10.83 -2.51 -10.96
CA HIS A 102 -9.75 -3.40 -10.58
C HIS A 102 -8.57 -3.25 -11.55
N SER A 103 -7.37 -3.51 -11.05
CA SER A 103 -6.18 -3.58 -11.89
C SER A 103 -6.26 -4.80 -12.81
N LEU A 104 -5.95 -4.61 -14.08
CA LEU A 104 -5.69 -5.69 -15.03
C LEU A 104 -4.27 -6.24 -14.80
N GLN A 105 -3.59 -6.63 -15.87
CA GLN A 105 -2.24 -7.17 -15.81
C GLN A 105 -1.23 -6.11 -15.33
N ARG A 106 -0.38 -6.51 -14.38
CA ARG A 106 0.73 -5.70 -13.87
C ARG A 106 1.96 -5.88 -14.74
N PHE A 107 2.73 -4.81 -14.90
CA PHE A 107 4.05 -4.83 -15.53
C PHE A 107 5.01 -3.90 -14.78
N GLY A 108 6.31 -4.17 -14.89
CA GLY A 108 7.35 -3.39 -14.24
C GLY A 108 7.56 -2.04 -14.92
N PHE A 109 7.77 -1.01 -14.10
CA PHE A 109 8.19 0.31 -14.52
C PHE A 109 9.30 0.80 -13.60
N THR A 110 10.47 1.04 -14.18
CA THR A 110 11.67 1.43 -13.42
C THR A 110 12.04 2.86 -13.78
N ILE A 111 12.32 3.67 -12.75
CA ILE A 111 12.73 5.06 -12.87
C ILE A 111 14.11 5.19 -12.24
N GLN A 112 15.06 5.75 -12.98
CA GLN A 112 16.35 6.13 -12.45
C GLN A 112 16.32 7.61 -12.07
N THR A 113 16.57 7.92 -10.81
CA THR A 113 16.89 9.27 -10.36
C THR A 113 18.40 9.41 -10.15
N ALA A 114 18.86 10.62 -9.83
CA ALA A 114 20.25 10.87 -9.46
C ALA A 114 20.69 10.10 -8.20
N GLU A 115 19.76 9.77 -7.32
CA GLU A 115 20.05 9.13 -6.03
C GLU A 115 19.82 7.62 -6.06
N GLU A 116 18.83 7.13 -6.79
CA GLU A 116 18.44 5.72 -6.72
C GLU A 116 17.65 5.22 -7.93
N VAL A 117 17.43 3.90 -7.93
CA VAL A 117 16.49 3.22 -8.82
C VAL A 117 15.17 3.00 -8.09
N ILE A 118 14.09 3.54 -8.63
CA ILE A 118 12.73 3.36 -8.13
C ILE A 118 12.03 2.32 -9.00
N TYR A 119 11.67 1.20 -8.39
CA TYR A 119 10.84 0.17 -9.04
C TYR A 119 9.36 0.34 -8.68
N LEU A 120 8.52 0.41 -9.71
CA LEU A 120 7.08 0.48 -9.63
C LEU A 120 6.46 -0.66 -10.43
N GLU A 121 5.25 -1.04 -10.04
CA GLU A 121 4.39 -1.91 -10.84
C GLU A 121 3.21 -1.05 -11.32
N LEU A 122 2.94 -1.08 -12.63
CA LEU A 122 1.80 -0.40 -13.22
C LEU A 122 0.79 -1.43 -13.69
N ALA A 123 -0.49 -1.14 -13.54
CA ALA A 123 -1.55 -1.95 -14.13
C ALA A 123 -2.66 -1.08 -14.68
N ARG A 124 -3.13 -1.42 -15.88
CA ARG A 124 -4.26 -0.70 -16.50
C ARG A 124 -5.53 -0.89 -15.67
N ASP A 125 -6.32 0.16 -15.55
CA ASP A 125 -7.64 0.14 -14.92
C ASP A 125 -8.64 -0.61 -15.83
N SER A 126 -9.49 -1.46 -15.23
CA SER A 126 -10.51 -2.22 -15.96
C SER A 126 -11.57 -1.35 -16.63
N ASN A 127 -11.85 -0.15 -16.07
CA ASN A 127 -12.94 0.71 -16.50
C ASN A 127 -12.45 1.87 -17.40
N ASP A 128 -11.18 2.26 -17.28
CA ASP A 128 -10.58 3.31 -18.10
C ASP A 128 -9.20 2.90 -18.65
N SER A 129 -9.15 2.70 -19.97
CA SER A 129 -7.93 2.31 -20.69
C SER A 129 -6.77 3.32 -20.61
N LYS A 130 -7.05 4.56 -20.20
CA LYS A 130 -6.05 5.61 -20.00
C LYS A 130 -5.57 5.73 -18.56
N THR A 131 -6.26 5.08 -17.63
CA THR A 131 -5.92 5.12 -16.21
C THR A 131 -5.10 3.89 -15.83
N TYR A 132 -4.04 4.11 -15.06
CA TYR A 132 -3.16 3.08 -14.56
C TYR A 132 -3.05 3.17 -13.05
N TRP A 133 -3.23 2.04 -12.39
CA TRP A 133 -2.92 1.84 -10.99
C TRP A 133 -1.41 1.79 -10.81
N VAL A 134 -0.93 2.47 -9.77
CA VAL A 134 0.48 2.50 -9.40
C VAL A 134 0.66 1.72 -8.12
N PHE A 135 1.52 0.72 -8.18
CA PHE A 135 1.94 -0.10 -7.06
C PHE A 135 3.41 0.20 -6.78
N TYR A 136 3.78 0.26 -5.50
CA TYR A 136 5.15 0.48 -5.06
C TYR A 136 5.58 -0.73 -4.22
N PRO A 137 6.17 -1.76 -4.84
CA PRO A 137 6.40 -3.05 -4.21
C PRO A 137 7.37 -3.00 -3.02
N ARG A 138 8.11 -1.90 -2.86
CA ARG A 138 8.97 -1.65 -1.69
C ARG A 138 8.21 -1.75 -0.38
N TYR A 139 6.92 -1.39 -0.37
CA TYR A 139 6.04 -1.52 0.79
C TYR A 139 4.93 -2.52 0.50
N ARG A 140 4.67 -3.46 1.40
CA ARG A 140 3.56 -4.41 1.24
C ARG A 140 2.20 -3.74 1.09
N ALA A 141 1.96 -2.65 1.81
CA ALA A 141 0.76 -1.84 1.62
C ALA A 141 0.64 -1.35 0.17
N GLY A 142 1.75 -0.98 -0.48
CA GLY A 142 1.82 -0.57 -1.88
C GLY A 142 1.89 -1.71 -2.90
N ARG A 143 2.18 -2.94 -2.47
CA ARG A 143 2.17 -4.15 -3.29
C ARG A 143 0.77 -4.76 -3.39
N LEU A 144 0.06 -4.79 -2.26
CA LEU A 144 -1.29 -5.35 -2.15
C LEU A 144 -2.35 -4.33 -2.58
N ASN A 145 -2.21 -3.08 -2.14
CA ASN A 145 -3.12 -1.99 -2.50
C ASN A 145 -2.37 -0.99 -3.40
N GLY A 146 -2.99 -0.60 -4.51
CA GLY A 146 -2.45 0.47 -5.34
C GLY A 146 -2.25 1.72 -4.49
N ILE A 147 -1.06 2.32 -4.57
CA ILE A 147 -0.72 3.54 -3.82
C ILE A 147 -1.53 4.72 -4.35
N GLY A 148 -1.76 4.73 -5.66
CA GLY A 148 -2.56 5.74 -6.35
C GLY A 148 -2.84 5.34 -7.79
N LYS A 149 -3.30 6.31 -8.57
CA LYS A 149 -3.56 6.18 -10.01
C LYS A 149 -2.94 7.34 -10.78
N VAL A 150 -2.55 7.05 -12.01
CA VAL A 150 -2.12 8.03 -13.00
C VAL A 150 -3.00 7.90 -14.23
N ARG A 151 -3.22 9.02 -14.93
CA ARG A 151 -3.95 9.04 -16.19
C ARG A 151 -3.01 9.52 -17.28
N LEU A 152 -2.85 8.71 -18.32
CA LEU A 152 -2.13 9.07 -19.54
C LEU A 152 -3.10 9.81 -20.49
N LYS A 153 -2.60 10.72 -21.32
CA LYS A 153 -3.39 11.56 -22.23
C LYS A 153 -3.74 10.84 -23.53
#